data_AF-A0A0N0TM51-F1
#
_entry.id   AF-A0A0N0TM51-F1
#
_cell.length_a   1.000
_cell.length_b   1.000
_cell.length_c   1.000
_cell.angle_alpha   90.00
_cell.angle_beta   90.00
_cell.angle_gamma   90.00
#
_symmetry.space_group_name_H-M   'P 1'
#
loop_
_entity.id
_entity.type
_entity.pdbx_description
1 polymer ?
#
loop_
_entity_poly.entity_id
_entity_poly.type
_entity_poly.pdbx_seq_one_letter_code
_entity_poly.pdbx_strand_id
1 'polypeptide(L)'
;MCGPDVIHKARKRFTTGHQEPQETSGNTIVADRPDPPSPPSGSRVGRRRMLTGSAAVGALLTGIGALGGPTESAHARTIAGLSPSRCRVTDLTHALHHDFPIYRPYILDPNIFQFASIEEDGFNALKLEIDEHTGTHFDAPWHFNDSPDALHTHEVDPADLVCPLVVVRIAHRAARDYDAEVTVGDLRRWERRHGRIPRRALVAMDSGWSARVLRSEEEMLNVDSEGVAHFPGFSIEAVAWLLTERDIAGISVDTPSFDHGPASASDPEVHVLLLGQNKYGVEMAAHMEEAPDAGAMVIVGVANIRGGSGGPTRLLALS
;
A
#
# COMPACT_ATOMS: atom_id res chain seq x y z
N MET A 1 16.62 -22.44 5.08
CA MET A 1 15.75 -23.43 5.75
C MET A 1 15.44 -22.91 7.14
N CYS A 2 14.37 -22.14 7.27
CA CYS A 2 13.70 -21.85 8.54
C CYS A 2 12.21 -22.04 8.24
N GLY A 3 11.71 -23.24 8.51
CA GLY A 3 10.29 -23.55 8.44
C GLY A 3 9.63 -23.40 9.82
N PRO A 4 8.65 -24.26 10.18
CA PRO A 4 7.35 -23.94 10.81
C PRO A 4 7.33 -23.37 12.24
N ASP A 5 8.48 -23.02 12.82
CA ASP A 5 8.62 -22.62 14.22
C ASP A 5 8.13 -21.19 14.51
N VAL A 6 8.05 -20.34 13.47
CA VAL A 6 7.51 -18.97 13.58
C VAL A 6 6.00 -19.00 13.84
N ILE A 7 5.29 -19.95 13.21
CA ILE A 7 3.82 -20.10 13.27
C ILE A 7 3.38 -20.67 14.63
N HIS A 8 4.22 -21.49 15.28
CA HIS A 8 3.89 -22.11 16.56
C HIS A 8 3.98 -21.14 17.76
N LYS A 9 4.76 -20.05 17.66
CA LYS A 9 4.90 -19.05 18.73
C LYS A 9 3.72 -18.07 18.80
N ALA A 10 3.07 -17.78 17.68
CA ALA A 10 1.86 -16.94 17.64
C ALA A 10 0.67 -17.65 18.31
N ARG A 11 0.47 -18.94 18.04
CA ARG A 11 -0.63 -19.75 18.60
C ARG A 11 -0.57 -19.97 20.12
N LYS A 12 0.63 -20.02 20.72
CA LYS A 12 0.81 -20.28 22.16
C LYS A 12 0.51 -19.10 23.08
N ARG A 13 0.51 -17.86 22.58
CA ARG A 13 0.20 -16.68 23.41
C ARG A 13 -1.29 -16.46 23.65
N PHE A 14 -2.16 -17.11 22.88
CA PHE A 14 -3.61 -16.88 22.93
C PHE A 14 -4.44 -17.99 23.60
N THR A 15 -3.85 -19.17 23.88
CA THR A 15 -4.59 -20.31 24.48
C THR A 15 -4.48 -20.43 26.00
N THR A 16 -3.72 -19.57 26.67
CA THR A 16 -3.62 -19.57 28.15
C THR A 16 -3.99 -18.20 28.71
N GLY A 17 -5.29 -17.94 28.83
CA GLY A 17 -5.82 -16.82 29.60
C GLY A 17 -6.60 -17.33 30.81
N HIS A 18 -6.05 -17.14 32.03
CA HIS A 18 -6.74 -16.71 33.25
C HIS A 18 -5.86 -16.99 34.47
N GLN A 19 -5.26 -15.93 35.03
CA GLN A 19 -4.89 -15.89 36.45
C GLN A 19 -4.91 -14.43 36.93
N GLU A 20 -5.52 -14.23 38.09
CA GLU A 20 -5.62 -12.96 38.82
C GLU A 20 -4.23 -12.32 39.06
N PRO A 21 -4.15 -10.98 39.20
CA PRO A 21 -2.87 -10.30 39.25
C PRO A 21 -2.19 -10.48 40.62
N GLN A 22 -1.08 -11.21 40.64
CA GLN A 22 -0.09 -11.13 41.71
C GLN A 22 1.06 -10.19 41.31
N GLU A 23 1.31 -9.19 42.16
CA GLU A 23 2.48 -8.33 42.11
C GLU A 23 3.78 -9.14 42.20
N THR A 24 4.64 -9.05 41.19
CA THR A 24 6.09 -9.20 41.38
C THR A 24 6.87 -8.33 40.38
N SER A 25 7.90 -7.70 40.94
CA SER A 25 8.83 -6.75 40.36
C SER A 25 9.76 -7.36 39.30
N GLY A 26 9.91 -6.68 38.16
CA GLY A 26 10.96 -6.98 37.17
C GLY A 26 10.94 -6.02 35.97
N ASN A 27 11.89 -5.08 35.97
CA ASN A 27 12.19 -4.03 34.97
C ASN A 27 11.55 -4.16 33.58
N THR A 28 10.52 -3.34 33.35
CA THR A 28 10.14 -2.83 32.02
C THR A 28 10.64 -1.40 31.93
N ILE A 29 11.45 -1.06 30.93
CA ILE A 29 11.76 0.33 30.60
C ILE A 29 10.50 0.89 29.92
N VAL A 30 9.56 1.35 30.72
CA VAL A 30 8.50 2.26 30.29
C VAL A 30 9.16 3.64 30.26
N ALA A 31 9.40 4.17 29.07
CA ALA A 31 9.69 5.59 28.95
C ALA A 31 8.39 6.35 29.30
N ASP A 32 8.42 7.13 30.37
CA ASP A 32 7.32 8.03 30.73
C ASP A 32 6.97 8.89 29.52
N ARG A 33 5.66 8.97 29.23
CA ARG A 33 5.13 9.96 28.28
C ARG A 33 5.51 11.34 28.82
N PRO A 34 6.28 12.17 28.08
CA PRO A 34 6.44 13.56 28.47
C PRO A 34 5.08 14.27 28.33
N ASP A 35 4.74 15.07 29.34
CA ASP A 35 3.60 15.97 29.27
C ASP A 35 3.70 16.87 28.02
N PRO A 36 2.59 17.16 27.34
CA PRO A 36 2.61 18.09 26.21
C PRO A 36 3.14 19.45 26.68
N PRO A 37 4.01 20.11 25.88
CA PRO A 37 4.53 21.42 26.24
C PRO A 37 3.38 22.42 26.39
N SER A 38 3.41 23.22 27.46
CA SER A 38 2.45 24.30 27.67
C SER A 38 2.44 25.24 26.47
N PRO A 39 1.25 25.70 26.02
CA PRO A 39 1.14 26.59 24.88
C PRO A 39 1.92 27.90 25.14
N PRO A 40 2.61 28.46 24.13
CA PRO A 40 3.35 29.70 24.29
C PRO A 40 2.40 30.84 24.67
N SER A 41 2.83 31.64 25.66
CA SER A 41 2.13 32.85 26.08
C SER A 41 2.01 33.82 24.90
N GLY A 42 0.79 34.30 24.67
CA GLY A 42 0.39 34.93 23.43
C GLY A 42 1.23 36.14 23.00
N SER A 43 1.48 36.21 21.70
CA SER A 43 1.58 37.50 21.01
C SER A 43 0.37 37.64 20.09
N ARG A 44 -0.42 38.69 20.30
CA ARG A 44 -1.55 39.04 19.43
C ARG A 44 -0.98 39.44 18.07
N VAL A 45 -1.16 38.61 17.04
CA VAL A 45 -0.86 39.01 15.67
C VAL A 45 -1.87 40.10 15.27
N GLY A 46 -1.36 41.31 15.09
CA GLY A 46 -2.15 42.49 14.75
C GLY A 46 -2.67 42.42 13.32
N ARG A 47 -3.99 42.58 13.16
CA ARG A 47 -4.62 42.94 11.87
C ARG A 47 -4.17 44.34 11.43
N ARG A 48 -3.45 44.45 10.31
CA ARG A 48 -3.25 45.64 9.44
C ARG A 48 -2.32 45.20 8.30
N ARG A 49 -2.51 45.45 7.00
CA ARG A 49 -3.47 46.22 6.19
C ARG A 49 -3.29 45.70 4.75
N MET A 50 -4.37 45.43 4.02
CA MET A 50 -4.37 45.55 2.56
C MET A 50 -4.24 47.03 2.20
N LEU A 51 -3.48 47.36 1.15
CA LEU A 51 -3.86 48.25 0.04
C LEU A 51 -2.67 48.56 -0.89
N THR A 52 -2.92 48.30 -2.18
CA THR A 52 -2.54 49.08 -3.38
C THR A 52 -1.07 49.35 -3.69
N GLY A 53 -0.64 48.80 -4.83
CA GLY A 53 0.50 49.29 -5.61
C GLY A 53 0.29 49.02 -7.10
N SER A 54 -0.53 49.83 -7.76
CA SER A 54 -0.54 49.95 -9.22
C SER A 54 0.69 50.75 -9.63
N ALA A 55 1.56 50.16 -10.45
CA ALA A 55 2.55 50.92 -11.23
C ALA A 55 2.65 50.31 -12.62
N ALA A 56 2.02 51.00 -13.57
CA ALA A 56 2.21 50.78 -14.99
C ALA A 56 3.65 51.13 -15.38
N VAL A 57 4.32 50.23 -16.09
CA VAL A 57 5.44 50.59 -16.97
C VAL A 57 5.14 49.97 -18.33
N GLY A 58 4.59 50.79 -19.21
CA GLY A 58 4.59 50.52 -20.63
C GLY A 58 5.96 50.85 -21.20
N ALA A 59 6.56 49.90 -21.92
CA ALA A 59 7.58 50.19 -22.91
C ALA A 59 7.21 49.44 -24.20
N LEU A 60 6.78 50.22 -25.19
CA LEU A 60 6.61 49.81 -26.59
C LEU A 60 7.94 49.27 -27.13
N LEU A 61 7.92 48.05 -27.67
CA LEU A 61 8.85 47.63 -28.73
C LEU A 61 8.03 46.93 -29.82
N THR A 62 7.56 47.72 -30.78
CA THR A 62 6.96 47.24 -32.03
C THR A 62 7.98 47.29 -33.17
N GLY A 63 8.26 46.12 -33.77
CA GLY A 63 8.89 45.91 -35.08
C GLY A 63 10.43 45.97 -35.06
N ILE A 64 11.22 45.07 -35.68
CA ILE A 64 11.04 44.20 -36.84
C ILE A 64 12.01 43.02 -36.69
N GLY A 65 11.56 41.78 -36.96
CA GLY A 65 12.46 40.62 -37.05
C GLY A 65 11.78 39.25 -37.09
N ALA A 66 11.29 38.88 -38.28
CA ALA A 66 11.26 37.54 -38.87
C ALA A 66 10.83 36.30 -38.03
N LEU A 67 9.70 35.70 -38.45
CA LEU A 67 9.46 34.25 -38.57
C LEU A 67 9.93 33.36 -37.39
N GLY A 68 9.26 33.51 -36.26
CA GLY A 68 9.28 32.54 -35.18
C GLY A 68 8.44 33.06 -34.04
N GLY A 69 7.19 32.57 -33.90
CA GLY A 69 6.45 32.79 -32.65
C GLY A 69 7.31 32.33 -31.47
N PRO A 70 7.05 32.77 -30.22
CA PRO A 70 7.78 32.28 -29.06
C PRO A 70 7.64 30.75 -29.05
N THR A 71 8.65 30.05 -29.55
CA THR A 71 8.69 28.61 -29.49
C THR A 71 8.88 28.34 -28.02
N GLU A 72 7.84 27.81 -27.36
CA GLU A 72 8.00 27.22 -26.04
C GLU A 72 9.30 26.43 -26.06
N SER A 73 10.16 26.73 -25.09
CA SER A 73 11.43 26.03 -24.97
C SER A 73 11.16 24.53 -24.97
N ALA A 74 12.12 23.73 -25.45
CA ALA A 74 11.97 22.28 -25.40
C ALA A 74 11.62 21.80 -23.97
N HIS A 75 12.14 22.49 -22.95
CA HIS A 75 11.77 22.28 -21.55
C HIS A 75 10.30 22.59 -21.23
N ALA A 76 9.76 23.71 -21.71
CA ALA A 76 8.34 24.06 -21.53
C ALA A 76 7.42 23.03 -22.21
N ARG A 77 7.78 22.55 -23.41
CA ARG A 77 7.05 21.47 -24.09
C ARG A 77 7.14 20.13 -23.36
N THR A 78 8.31 19.79 -22.80
CA THR A 78 8.46 18.59 -21.96
C THR A 78 7.63 18.69 -20.68
N ILE A 79 7.63 19.85 -19.99
CA ILE A 79 6.82 20.07 -18.78
C ILE A 79 5.33 20.01 -19.10
N ALA A 80 4.87 20.62 -20.19
CA ALA A 80 3.48 20.54 -20.66
C ALA A 80 3.08 19.13 -21.13
N GLY A 81 4.05 18.33 -21.59
CA GLY A 81 3.88 16.93 -21.97
C GLY A 81 3.74 15.97 -20.78
N LEU A 82 4.25 16.34 -19.60
CA LEU A 82 4.16 15.59 -18.34
C LEU A 82 2.91 15.93 -17.51
N SER A 83 1.90 16.56 -18.13
CA SER A 83 0.67 16.92 -17.41
C SER A 83 -0.13 15.68 -17.03
N PRO A 84 -0.53 15.52 -15.75
CA PRO A 84 -1.50 14.50 -15.33
C PRO A 84 -2.81 14.59 -16.11
N SER A 85 -3.15 15.75 -16.71
CA SER A 85 -4.33 15.88 -17.57
C SER A 85 -4.26 15.08 -18.88
N ARG A 86 -3.10 14.49 -19.22
CA ARG A 86 -2.90 13.62 -20.38
C ARG A 86 -2.83 12.13 -20.03
N CYS A 87 -2.79 11.80 -18.74
CA CYS A 87 -2.82 10.42 -18.24
C CYS A 87 -4.09 10.22 -17.42
N ARG A 88 -4.72 9.06 -17.54
CA ARG A 88 -5.73 8.68 -16.54
C ARG A 88 -4.99 8.19 -15.30
N VAL A 89 -5.27 8.82 -14.16
CA VAL A 89 -4.78 8.36 -12.86
C VAL A 89 -5.92 7.64 -12.16
N THR A 90 -5.72 6.36 -11.86
CA THR A 90 -6.65 5.53 -11.10
C THR A 90 -6.10 5.34 -9.70
N ASP A 91 -6.91 5.66 -8.69
CA ASP A 91 -6.54 5.46 -7.29
C ASP A 91 -6.92 4.05 -6.86
N LEU A 92 -5.91 3.22 -6.59
CA LEU A 92 -6.05 1.82 -6.23
C LEU A 92 -5.99 1.59 -4.72
N THR A 93 -6.46 2.58 -3.95
CA THR A 93 -6.30 2.63 -2.50
C THR A 93 -7.65 2.83 -1.82
N HIS A 94 -7.94 2.04 -0.80
CA HIS A 94 -9.11 2.29 0.05
C HIS A 94 -8.85 3.46 1.00
N ALA A 95 -9.88 4.27 1.28
CA ALA A 95 -9.77 5.31 2.28
C ALA A 95 -9.67 4.68 3.68
N LEU A 96 -8.55 4.88 4.36
CA LEU A 96 -8.37 4.40 5.73
C LEU A 96 -9.26 5.18 6.71
N HIS A 97 -9.90 4.48 7.64
CA HIS A 97 -10.72 5.06 8.70
C HIS A 97 -10.64 4.23 9.99
N HIS A 98 -11.21 4.73 11.08
CA HIS A 98 -11.24 4.05 12.38
C HIS A 98 -11.85 2.64 12.27
N ASP A 99 -13.01 2.54 11.63
CA ASP A 99 -13.73 1.26 11.49
C ASP A 99 -13.26 0.37 10.32
N PHE A 100 -12.04 0.59 9.81
CA PHE A 100 -11.58 -0.14 8.62
C PHE A 100 -11.46 -1.64 8.92
N PRO A 101 -12.03 -2.55 8.11
CA PRO A 101 -11.95 -3.99 8.35
C PRO A 101 -10.50 -4.50 8.33
N ILE A 102 -10.13 -5.33 9.32
CA ILE A 102 -8.76 -5.81 9.50
C ILE A 102 -8.66 -7.33 9.51
N TYR A 103 -7.47 -7.87 9.23
CA TYR A 103 -7.23 -9.31 9.30
C TYR A 103 -6.99 -9.77 10.75
N ARG A 104 -8.07 -9.97 11.49
CA ARG A 104 -8.03 -10.43 12.88
C ARG A 104 -7.59 -11.90 12.98
N PRO A 105 -6.80 -12.28 14.01
CA PRO A 105 -6.28 -11.50 15.14
C PRO A 105 -4.89 -10.90 14.92
N TYR A 106 -4.41 -10.86 13.67
CA TYR A 106 -3.02 -10.53 13.36
C TYR A 106 -2.77 -9.01 13.36
N ILE A 107 -3.77 -8.24 12.96
CA ILE A 107 -3.72 -6.79 12.89
C ILE A 107 -4.47 -6.18 14.07
N LEU A 108 -4.01 -5.02 14.56
CA LEU A 108 -4.68 -4.25 15.62
C LEU A 108 -5.72 -3.30 15.04
N ASP A 109 -6.78 -3.04 15.82
CA ASP A 109 -7.83 -2.12 15.42
C ASP A 109 -7.27 -0.69 15.19
N PRO A 110 -7.59 -0.04 14.07
CA PRO A 110 -7.14 1.32 13.80
C PRO A 110 -7.76 2.31 14.79
N ASN A 111 -6.94 3.11 15.46
CA ASN A 111 -7.42 4.21 16.28
C ASN A 111 -7.08 5.55 15.62
N ILE A 112 -8.01 6.04 14.81
CA ILE A 112 -7.88 7.30 14.07
C ILE A 112 -8.89 8.30 14.62
N PHE A 113 -8.40 9.41 15.17
CA PHE A 113 -9.25 10.43 15.79
C PHE A 113 -8.73 11.84 15.55
N GLN A 114 -9.64 12.81 15.53
CA GLN A 114 -9.30 14.22 15.43
C GLN A 114 -8.76 14.72 16.76
N PHE A 115 -7.51 15.17 16.79
CA PHE A 115 -6.90 15.74 18.00
C PHE A 115 -6.82 17.28 17.97
N ALA A 116 -7.03 17.89 16.80
CA ALA A 116 -7.09 19.34 16.63
C ALA A 116 -8.18 19.73 15.63
N SER A 117 -8.88 20.84 15.92
CA SER A 117 -9.95 21.38 15.07
C SER A 117 -9.74 22.85 14.74
N ILE A 118 -10.33 23.32 13.62
CA ILE A 118 -10.26 24.76 13.26
C ILE A 118 -10.90 25.66 14.34
N GLU A 119 -11.96 25.20 14.99
CA GLU A 119 -12.68 26.00 16.00
C GLU A 119 -11.84 26.24 17.26
N GLU A 120 -11.14 25.20 17.73
CA GLU A 120 -10.38 25.23 18.98
C GLU A 120 -8.91 25.63 18.76
N ASP A 121 -8.28 25.12 17.70
CA ASP A 121 -6.83 25.19 17.47
C ASP A 121 -6.43 25.99 16.22
N GLY A 122 -7.38 26.29 15.34
CA GLY A 122 -7.14 27.00 14.07
C GLY A 122 -6.66 26.12 12.91
N PHE A 123 -6.60 24.79 13.08
CA PHE A 123 -6.30 23.81 12.03
C PHE A 123 -6.94 22.45 12.32
N ASN A 124 -7.18 21.63 11.29
CA ASN A 124 -7.66 20.27 11.47
C ASN A 124 -6.48 19.29 11.44
N ALA A 125 -6.42 18.36 12.39
CA ALA A 125 -5.46 17.27 12.34
C ALA A 125 -6.02 15.99 12.98
N LEU A 126 -5.76 14.86 12.32
CA LEU A 126 -6.00 13.52 12.86
C LEU A 126 -4.71 12.97 13.46
N LYS A 127 -4.83 12.19 14.53
CA LYS A 127 -3.79 11.28 15.02
C LYS A 127 -4.13 9.89 14.53
N LEU A 128 -3.13 9.19 14.02
CA LEU A 128 -3.26 7.82 13.53
C LEU A 128 -2.43 6.91 14.44
N GLU A 129 -3.10 5.98 15.11
CA GLU A 129 -2.49 4.87 15.83
C GLU A 129 -2.91 3.60 15.10
N ILE A 130 -2.02 3.07 14.27
CA ILE A 130 -2.30 2.00 13.30
C ILE A 130 -1.13 1.02 13.23
N ASP A 131 -1.44 -0.23 12.84
CA ASP A 131 -0.43 -1.22 12.48
C ASP A 131 0.11 -0.95 11.06
N GLU A 132 1.35 -1.38 10.77
CA GLU A 132 1.98 -1.23 9.45
C GLU A 132 1.15 -1.89 8.34
N HIS A 133 0.44 -2.98 8.66
CA HIS A 133 -0.33 -3.79 7.72
C HIS A 133 -1.83 -3.49 7.75
N THR A 134 -2.18 -2.22 8.01
CA THR A 134 -3.58 -1.74 8.05
C THR A 134 -4.01 -1.13 6.72
N GLY A 135 -5.16 -1.55 6.20
CA GLY A 135 -5.73 -0.99 4.97
C GLY A 135 -5.01 -1.47 3.72
N THR A 136 -5.08 -0.69 2.63
CA THR A 136 -4.18 -0.89 1.50
C THR A 136 -2.76 -0.62 1.96
N HIS A 137 -1.91 -1.64 1.98
CA HIS A 137 -0.59 -1.55 2.61
C HIS A 137 0.47 -2.31 1.81
N PHE A 138 1.72 -1.97 2.08
CA PHE A 138 2.91 -2.55 1.48
C PHE A 138 3.59 -3.48 2.45
N ASP A 139 4.07 -4.61 1.94
CA ASP A 139 4.87 -5.57 2.68
C ASP A 139 6.32 -5.54 2.19
N ALA A 140 7.21 -5.11 3.08
CA ALA A 140 8.65 -5.16 2.84
C ALA A 140 9.19 -6.59 3.07
N PRO A 141 10.31 -6.96 2.44
CA PRO A 141 10.95 -8.25 2.65
C PRO A 141 11.12 -8.66 4.12
N TRP A 142 11.51 -7.71 4.98
CA TRP A 142 11.73 -7.97 6.41
C TRP A 142 10.48 -8.49 7.16
N HIS A 143 9.26 -8.31 6.61
CA HIS A 143 8.03 -8.83 7.21
C HIS A 143 8.04 -10.36 7.40
N PHE A 144 8.63 -11.11 6.46
CA PHE A 144 8.78 -12.58 6.53
C PHE A 144 10.22 -13.09 6.33
N ASN A 145 11.21 -12.19 6.27
CA ASN A 145 12.62 -12.53 6.08
C ASN A 145 13.46 -11.88 7.20
N ASP A 146 14.00 -12.68 8.12
CA ASP A 146 14.82 -12.21 9.24
C ASP A 146 16.33 -12.16 8.91
N SER A 147 16.70 -12.42 7.65
CA SER A 147 18.10 -12.34 7.25
C SER A 147 18.62 -10.90 7.33
N PRO A 148 19.93 -10.70 7.59
CA PRO A 148 20.53 -9.37 7.60
C PRO A 148 20.43 -8.60 6.28
N ASP A 149 20.16 -9.29 5.17
CA ASP A 149 20.01 -8.72 3.83
C ASP A 149 18.54 -8.44 3.46
N ALA A 150 17.60 -8.70 4.37
CA ALA A 150 16.18 -8.42 4.16
C ALA A 150 15.94 -6.91 4.13
N LEU A 151 15.32 -6.43 3.06
CA LEU A 151 15.01 -5.00 2.93
C LEU A 151 13.87 -4.60 3.86
N HIS A 152 14.07 -3.51 4.59
CA HIS A 152 13.00 -2.75 5.23
C HIS A 152 12.40 -1.74 4.25
N THR A 153 11.24 -1.15 4.57
CA THR A 153 10.57 -0.15 3.69
C THR A 153 11.49 0.97 3.19
N HIS A 154 12.39 1.47 4.05
CA HIS A 154 13.33 2.55 3.70
C HIS A 154 14.52 2.16 2.82
N GLU A 155 14.72 0.86 2.57
CA GLU A 155 15.86 0.33 1.82
C GLU A 155 15.46 -0.17 0.43
N VAL A 156 14.16 -0.21 0.13
CA VAL A 156 13.65 -0.57 -1.19
C VAL A 156 14.10 0.47 -2.21
N ASP A 157 14.62 0.01 -3.35
CA ASP A 157 15.02 0.87 -4.47
C ASP A 157 13.79 1.67 -4.94
N PRO A 158 13.81 3.02 -4.92
CA PRO A 158 12.68 3.82 -5.40
C PRO A 158 12.30 3.52 -6.87
N ALA A 159 13.23 3.01 -7.69
CA ALA A 159 12.91 2.60 -9.05
C ALA A 159 12.06 1.31 -9.12
N ASP A 160 11.94 0.54 -8.04
CA ASP A 160 10.99 -0.57 -7.91
C ASP A 160 9.59 -0.12 -7.45
N LEU A 161 9.47 1.11 -6.93
CA LEU A 161 8.21 1.72 -6.50
C LEU A 161 7.49 2.49 -7.62
N VAL A 162 8.13 2.65 -8.78
CA VAL A 162 7.54 3.24 -9.99
C VAL A 162 7.81 2.31 -11.16
N CYS A 163 6.87 1.44 -11.47
CA CYS A 163 7.12 0.32 -12.38
C CYS A 163 5.91 -0.06 -13.27
N PRO A 164 6.07 -0.90 -14.29
CA PRO A 164 4.95 -1.36 -15.10
C PRO A 164 3.91 -2.12 -14.27
N LEU A 165 2.63 -1.85 -14.49
CA LEU A 165 1.53 -2.60 -13.89
C LEU A 165 1.04 -3.68 -14.85
N VAL A 166 0.91 -4.90 -14.33
CA VAL A 166 0.31 -6.05 -15.00
C VAL A 166 -0.91 -6.47 -14.18
N VAL A 167 -2.11 -6.46 -14.76
CA VAL A 167 -3.32 -6.89 -14.05
C VAL A 167 -3.82 -8.22 -14.59
N VAL A 168 -3.89 -9.21 -13.71
CA VAL A 168 -4.37 -10.57 -13.99
C VAL A 168 -5.77 -10.72 -13.43
N ARG A 169 -6.75 -10.75 -14.35
CA ARG A 169 -8.17 -10.87 -14.04
C ARG A 169 -8.57 -12.31 -13.70
N ILE A 170 -9.00 -12.55 -12.47
CA ILE A 170 -9.58 -13.83 -12.04
C ILE A 170 -10.97 -13.69 -11.39
N ALA A 171 -11.55 -12.49 -11.35
CA ALA A 171 -12.82 -12.20 -10.67
C ALA A 171 -13.98 -13.17 -11.00
N HIS A 172 -14.14 -13.54 -12.28
CA HIS A 172 -15.19 -14.51 -12.67
C HIS A 172 -14.97 -15.91 -12.05
N ARG A 173 -13.71 -16.33 -11.85
CA ARG A 173 -13.38 -17.59 -11.19
C ARG A 173 -13.54 -17.46 -9.67
N ALA A 174 -13.02 -16.37 -9.09
CA ALA A 174 -13.17 -16.06 -7.67
C ALA A 174 -14.64 -15.98 -7.21
N ALA A 175 -15.55 -15.52 -8.07
CA ALA A 175 -16.98 -15.49 -7.79
C ALA A 175 -17.64 -16.89 -7.64
N ARG A 176 -16.96 -17.96 -8.04
CA ARG A 176 -17.45 -19.36 -7.99
C ARG A 176 -16.64 -20.24 -7.07
N ASP A 177 -15.42 -19.81 -6.77
CA ASP A 177 -14.41 -20.52 -6.00
C ASP A 177 -13.66 -19.46 -5.19
N TYR A 178 -14.00 -19.32 -3.92
CA TYR A 178 -13.40 -18.31 -3.07
C TYR A 178 -11.93 -18.58 -2.77
N ASP A 179 -11.45 -19.80 -3.00
CA ASP A 179 -10.05 -20.18 -2.82
C ASP A 179 -9.27 -20.12 -4.14
N ALA A 180 -9.82 -19.43 -5.14
CA ALA A 180 -9.21 -19.33 -6.46
C ALA A 180 -7.84 -18.66 -6.41
N GLU A 181 -6.82 -19.34 -6.92
CA GLU A 181 -5.46 -18.80 -6.99
C GLU A 181 -5.06 -18.35 -8.40
N VAL A 182 -4.30 -17.27 -8.54
CA VAL A 182 -3.59 -16.96 -9.81
C VAL A 182 -2.61 -18.09 -10.10
N THR A 183 -2.72 -18.69 -11.29
CA THR A 183 -1.87 -19.81 -11.71
C THR A 183 -0.84 -19.40 -12.76
N VAL A 184 0.20 -20.21 -12.97
CA VAL A 184 1.11 -20.09 -14.13
C VAL A 184 0.32 -20.09 -15.46
N GLY A 185 -0.80 -20.81 -15.52
CA GLY A 185 -1.68 -20.83 -16.68
C GLY A 185 -2.33 -19.48 -16.97
N ASP A 186 -2.75 -18.74 -15.93
CA ASP A 186 -3.27 -17.37 -16.03
C ASP A 186 -2.20 -16.41 -16.54
N LEU A 187 -1.00 -16.49 -15.98
CA LEU A 187 0.14 -15.65 -16.38
C LEU A 187 0.50 -15.87 -17.85
N ARG A 188 0.61 -17.13 -18.29
CA ARG A 188 0.87 -17.45 -19.71
C ARG A 188 -0.28 -17.01 -20.62
N ARG A 189 -1.54 -17.06 -20.15
CA ARG A 189 -2.69 -16.54 -20.90
C ARG A 189 -2.61 -15.03 -21.09
N TRP A 190 -2.25 -14.31 -20.03
CA TRP A 190 -2.02 -12.88 -20.07
C TRP A 190 -0.92 -12.55 -21.09
N GLU A 191 0.22 -13.25 -21.03
CA GLU A 191 1.34 -12.97 -21.95
C GLU A 191 1.03 -13.21 -23.43
N ARG A 192 0.18 -14.20 -23.73
CA ARG A 192 -0.27 -14.43 -25.11
C ARG A 192 -1.07 -13.27 -25.68
N ARG A 193 -1.72 -12.46 -24.83
CA ARG A 193 -2.53 -11.31 -25.25
C ARG A 193 -1.74 -10.00 -25.22
N HIS A 194 -0.87 -9.83 -24.24
CA HIS A 194 -0.25 -8.53 -23.93
C HIS A 194 1.27 -8.49 -24.14
N GLY A 195 1.88 -9.62 -24.48
CA GLY A 195 3.33 -9.77 -24.57
C GLY A 195 3.96 -10.22 -23.25
N ARG A 196 5.28 -10.39 -23.23
CA ARG A 196 6.00 -10.86 -22.05
C ARG A 196 5.82 -9.89 -20.88
N ILE A 197 5.56 -10.41 -19.67
CA ILE A 197 5.55 -9.62 -18.43
C ILE A 197 6.90 -8.88 -18.32
N PRO A 198 6.91 -7.53 -18.21
CA PRO A 198 8.14 -6.76 -18.12
C PRO A 198 8.93 -7.10 -16.84
N ARG A 199 10.26 -7.00 -16.92
CA ARG A 199 11.11 -7.01 -15.73
C ARG A 199 10.72 -5.87 -14.79
N ARG A 200 10.84 -6.10 -13.50
CA ARG A 200 10.49 -5.16 -12.43
C ARG A 200 9.02 -4.72 -12.45
N ALA A 201 8.12 -5.44 -13.12
CA ALA A 201 6.69 -5.14 -13.07
C ALA A 201 6.08 -5.46 -11.68
N LEU A 202 5.04 -4.72 -11.30
CA LEU A 202 4.09 -5.14 -10.26
C LEU A 202 3.00 -5.99 -10.92
N VAL A 203 2.89 -7.26 -10.52
CA VAL A 203 1.85 -8.17 -11.03
C VAL A 203 0.70 -8.20 -10.04
N ALA A 204 -0.39 -7.52 -10.40
CA ALA A 204 -1.59 -7.42 -9.60
C ALA A 204 -2.61 -8.51 -9.96
N MET A 205 -3.25 -9.09 -8.95
CA MET A 205 -4.47 -9.88 -9.08
C MET A 205 -5.67 -8.96 -8.96
N ASP A 206 -6.63 -9.11 -9.88
CA ASP A 206 -7.99 -8.62 -9.68
C ASP A 206 -8.92 -9.82 -9.53
N SER A 207 -9.37 -10.04 -8.31
CA SER A 207 -10.31 -11.09 -7.97
C SER A 207 -11.73 -10.54 -7.70
N GLY A 208 -11.91 -9.21 -7.77
CA GLY A 208 -13.14 -8.52 -7.40
C GLY A 208 -13.41 -8.52 -5.89
N TRP A 209 -12.42 -8.86 -5.06
CA TRP A 209 -12.56 -8.97 -3.62
C TRP A 209 -12.62 -7.63 -2.91
N SER A 210 -12.12 -6.57 -3.55
CA SER A 210 -12.24 -5.18 -3.09
C SER A 210 -13.69 -4.79 -2.73
N ALA A 211 -14.68 -5.38 -3.40
CA ALA A 211 -16.10 -5.16 -3.13
C ALA A 211 -16.60 -5.77 -1.80
N ARG A 212 -15.85 -6.72 -1.23
CA ARG A 212 -16.11 -7.36 0.08
C ARG A 212 -15.33 -6.68 1.20
N VAL A 213 -14.10 -6.25 0.92
CA VAL A 213 -13.19 -5.59 1.87
C VAL A 213 -13.88 -4.51 2.70
N LEU A 214 -14.60 -3.58 2.06
CA LEU A 214 -15.24 -2.46 2.76
C LEU A 214 -16.65 -2.74 3.29
N ARG A 215 -17.20 -3.95 3.11
CA ARG A 215 -18.55 -4.26 3.63
C ARG A 215 -18.51 -4.64 5.09
N SER A 216 -17.61 -5.54 5.46
CA SER A 216 -17.37 -5.96 6.84
C SER A 216 -16.14 -6.86 6.93
N GLU A 217 -15.59 -7.00 8.13
CA GLU A 217 -14.55 -8.00 8.44
C GLU A 217 -15.02 -9.43 8.10
N GLU A 218 -16.30 -9.74 8.35
CA GLU A 218 -16.91 -11.04 8.04
C GLU A 218 -16.94 -11.33 6.53
N GLU A 219 -17.36 -10.39 5.68
CA GLU A 219 -17.37 -10.60 4.23
C GLU A 219 -15.95 -10.62 3.65
N MET A 220 -15.03 -9.87 4.24
CA MET A 220 -13.63 -9.77 3.82
C MET A 220 -12.86 -11.06 4.08
N LEU A 221 -12.95 -11.61 5.30
CA LEU A 221 -12.26 -12.85 5.68
C LEU A 221 -13.05 -14.10 5.25
N ASN A 222 -14.37 -13.99 5.18
CA ASN A 222 -15.28 -15.04 4.72
C ASN A 222 -14.98 -16.38 5.43
N VAL A 223 -14.90 -16.30 6.76
CA VAL A 223 -14.49 -17.41 7.60
C VAL A 223 -15.58 -18.47 7.66
N ASP A 224 -15.21 -19.74 7.47
CA ASP A 224 -16.14 -20.87 7.54
C ASP A 224 -16.45 -21.31 8.99
N SER A 225 -17.24 -22.38 9.12
CA SER A 225 -17.59 -22.94 10.44
C SER A 225 -16.41 -23.56 11.20
N GLU A 226 -15.31 -23.86 10.53
CA GLU A 226 -14.09 -24.41 11.14
C GLU A 226 -13.08 -23.31 11.53
N GLY A 227 -13.39 -22.05 11.22
CA GLY A 227 -12.52 -20.90 11.51
C GLY A 227 -11.47 -20.65 10.43
N VAL A 228 -11.65 -21.20 9.23
CA VAL A 228 -10.75 -21.04 8.08
C VAL A 228 -11.24 -19.87 7.22
N ALA A 229 -10.34 -18.95 6.87
CA ALA A 229 -10.67 -17.85 5.98
C ALA A 229 -10.73 -18.32 4.52
N HIS A 230 -11.56 -17.70 3.70
CA HIS A 230 -11.73 -18.08 2.29
C HIS A 230 -11.71 -16.85 1.37
N PHE A 231 -10.58 -16.62 0.74
CA PHE A 231 -10.41 -15.56 -0.25
C PHE A 231 -9.29 -15.92 -1.26
N PRO A 232 -9.31 -15.31 -2.45
CA PRO A 232 -8.35 -15.59 -3.52
C PRO A 232 -6.90 -15.23 -3.16
N GLY A 233 -5.94 -15.78 -3.89
CA GLY A 233 -4.52 -15.48 -3.71
C GLY A 233 -3.68 -15.81 -4.93
N PHE A 234 -2.37 -15.87 -4.78
CA PHE A 234 -1.47 -16.44 -5.78
C PHE A 234 -1.10 -17.87 -5.42
N SER A 235 -0.94 -18.74 -6.42
CA SER A 235 -0.34 -20.06 -6.16
C SER A 235 1.16 -19.93 -5.98
N ILE A 236 1.75 -20.79 -5.14
CA ILE A 236 3.20 -20.81 -4.91
C ILE A 236 3.99 -21.01 -6.21
N GLU A 237 3.49 -21.83 -7.13
CA GLU A 237 4.12 -22.06 -8.44
C GLU A 237 4.04 -20.83 -9.34
N ALA A 238 2.95 -20.05 -9.26
CA ALA A 238 2.83 -18.81 -10.02
C ALA A 238 3.86 -17.78 -9.57
N VAL A 239 4.05 -17.62 -8.25
CA VAL A 239 5.04 -16.70 -7.69
C VAL A 239 6.46 -17.19 -7.98
N ALA A 240 6.75 -18.48 -7.79
CA ALA A 240 8.05 -19.07 -8.16
C ALA A 240 8.38 -18.83 -9.64
N TRP A 241 7.41 -18.97 -10.53
CA TRP A 241 7.59 -18.70 -11.95
C TRP A 241 7.82 -17.21 -12.24
N LEU A 242 7.09 -16.29 -11.60
CA LEU A 242 7.31 -14.84 -11.76
C LEU A 242 8.71 -14.43 -11.30
N LEU A 243 9.17 -14.96 -10.17
CA LEU A 243 10.49 -14.68 -9.62
C LEU A 243 11.61 -15.17 -10.55
N THR A 244 11.53 -16.44 -10.97
CA THR A 244 12.60 -17.09 -11.74
C THR A 244 12.60 -16.68 -13.21
N GLU A 245 11.41 -16.56 -13.81
CA GLU A 245 11.28 -16.38 -15.25
C GLU A 245 11.02 -14.93 -15.65
N ARG A 246 10.59 -14.04 -14.75
CA ARG A 246 10.22 -12.63 -15.09
C ARG A 246 10.97 -11.57 -14.32
N ASP A 247 11.49 -11.88 -13.12
CA ASP A 247 12.19 -10.93 -12.26
C ASP A 247 11.35 -9.66 -12.03
N ILE A 248 10.16 -9.88 -11.49
CA ILE A 248 9.19 -8.85 -11.10
C ILE A 248 9.72 -7.99 -9.94
N ALA A 249 9.08 -6.84 -9.69
CA ALA A 249 9.36 -6.02 -8.51
C ALA A 249 8.58 -6.51 -7.29
N GLY A 250 7.34 -6.93 -7.52
CA GLY A 250 6.44 -7.42 -6.48
C GLY A 250 5.13 -7.94 -7.04
N ILE A 251 4.21 -8.31 -6.15
CA ILE A 251 2.82 -8.65 -6.49
C ILE A 251 1.85 -7.75 -5.72
N SER A 252 0.62 -7.68 -6.20
CA SER A 252 -0.46 -7.00 -5.48
C SER A 252 -1.75 -7.80 -5.53
N VAL A 253 -2.55 -7.70 -4.48
CA VAL A 253 -3.85 -8.36 -4.37
C VAL A 253 -4.91 -7.41 -3.83
N ASP A 254 -6.17 -7.67 -4.18
CA ASP A 254 -7.35 -7.00 -3.63
C ASP A 254 -7.92 -7.71 -2.39
N THR A 255 -7.18 -8.70 -1.86
CA THR A 255 -7.51 -9.53 -0.69
C THR A 255 -6.65 -9.17 0.53
N PRO A 256 -7.00 -9.66 1.73
CA PRO A 256 -6.24 -9.43 2.98
C PRO A 256 -4.96 -10.24 3.12
N SER A 257 -4.65 -11.08 2.13
CA SER A 257 -3.40 -11.80 2.02
C SER A 257 -3.14 -12.13 0.56
N PHE A 258 -1.89 -12.15 0.12
CA PHE A 258 -1.53 -12.70 -1.19
C PHE A 258 -1.36 -14.22 -1.22
N ASP A 259 -1.37 -14.90 -0.06
CA ASP A 259 -1.69 -16.31 0.07
C ASP A 259 -3.22 -16.50 0.03
N HIS A 260 -3.73 -17.61 -0.50
CA HIS A 260 -5.17 -17.89 -0.45
C HIS A 260 -5.63 -18.17 0.99
N GLY A 261 -6.88 -17.82 1.31
CA GLY A 261 -7.41 -17.82 2.69
C GLY A 261 -7.15 -19.08 3.51
N PRO A 262 -7.35 -20.30 2.96
CA PRO A 262 -7.05 -21.54 3.66
C PRO A 262 -5.60 -21.69 4.13
N ALA A 263 -4.63 -21.11 3.41
CA ALA A 263 -3.21 -21.20 3.72
C ALA A 263 -2.66 -19.96 4.45
N SER A 264 -3.26 -18.79 4.26
CA SER A 264 -2.72 -17.49 4.69
C SER A 264 -2.37 -17.40 6.18
N ALA A 265 -3.09 -18.11 7.05
CA ALA A 265 -2.83 -18.14 8.48
C ALA A 265 -1.90 -19.27 8.94
N SER A 266 -1.92 -20.42 8.26
CA SER A 266 -1.28 -21.65 8.73
C SER A 266 0.02 -21.99 8.02
N ASP A 267 0.15 -21.59 6.75
CA ASP A 267 1.28 -21.91 5.88
C ASP A 267 1.39 -20.87 4.74
N PRO A 268 1.77 -19.61 5.04
CA PRO A 268 1.82 -18.54 4.04
C PRO A 268 3.09 -18.65 3.17
N GLU A 269 3.16 -19.71 2.36
CA GLU A 269 4.31 -20.03 1.52
C GLU A 269 4.59 -18.93 0.50
N VAL A 270 3.57 -18.22 0.01
CA VAL A 270 3.76 -17.12 -0.93
C VAL A 270 4.48 -15.97 -0.25
N HIS A 271 4.10 -15.59 0.99
CA HIS A 271 4.82 -14.57 1.77
C HIS A 271 6.29 -14.95 1.93
N VAL A 272 6.53 -16.17 2.41
CA VAL A 272 7.89 -16.67 2.65
C VAL A 272 8.72 -16.65 1.36
N LEU A 273 8.16 -17.08 0.23
CA LEU A 273 8.90 -17.14 -1.04
C LEU A 273 9.15 -15.75 -1.63
N LEU A 274 8.12 -14.90 -1.73
CA LEU A 274 8.20 -13.59 -2.36
C LEU A 274 9.15 -12.66 -1.58
N LEU A 275 8.87 -12.51 -0.29
CA LEU A 275 9.61 -11.61 0.60
C LEU A 275 11.02 -12.16 0.88
N GLY A 276 11.17 -13.48 0.93
CA GLY A 276 12.48 -14.15 0.99
C GLY A 276 13.37 -13.92 -0.23
N GLN A 277 12.82 -13.46 -1.37
CA GLN A 277 13.58 -13.07 -2.57
C GLN A 277 13.77 -11.54 -2.68
N ASN A 278 13.56 -10.80 -1.59
CA ASN A 278 13.65 -9.34 -1.54
C ASN A 278 12.74 -8.64 -2.57
N LYS A 279 11.57 -9.23 -2.86
CA LYS A 279 10.47 -8.58 -3.57
C LYS A 279 9.42 -8.12 -2.57
N TYR A 280 8.52 -7.24 -2.98
CA TYR A 280 7.48 -6.70 -2.09
C TYR A 280 6.07 -7.16 -2.46
N GLY A 281 5.15 -7.05 -1.49
CA GLY A 281 3.71 -7.24 -1.68
C GLY A 281 2.94 -5.93 -1.50
N VAL A 282 1.75 -5.83 -2.12
CA VAL A 282 0.76 -4.80 -1.78
C VAL A 282 -0.61 -5.46 -1.65
N GLU A 283 -1.18 -5.41 -0.46
CA GLU A 283 -2.45 -6.05 -0.16
C GLU A 283 -3.59 -5.06 -0.12
N MET A 284 -4.82 -5.57 -0.15
CA MET A 284 -6.03 -4.77 -0.01
C MET A 284 -6.10 -3.62 -1.02
N ALA A 285 -5.65 -3.84 -2.25
CA ALA A 285 -5.74 -2.85 -3.32
C ALA A 285 -7.21 -2.63 -3.73
N ALA A 286 -7.59 -1.37 -3.91
CA ALA A 286 -8.92 -0.97 -4.35
C ALA A 286 -8.99 -0.82 -5.88
N HIS A 287 -10.20 -0.86 -6.43
CA HIS A 287 -10.51 -0.44 -7.82
C HIS A 287 -9.62 -1.07 -8.90
N MET A 288 -9.08 -2.27 -8.68
CA MET A 288 -8.17 -2.91 -9.63
C MET A 288 -8.88 -3.20 -10.96
N GLU A 289 -10.20 -3.42 -10.95
CA GLU A 289 -11.10 -3.50 -12.11
C GLU A 289 -11.04 -2.29 -13.05
N GLU A 290 -10.62 -1.13 -12.52
CA GLU A 290 -10.53 0.10 -13.29
C GLU A 290 -9.19 0.28 -14.02
N ALA A 291 -8.13 -0.39 -13.59
CA ALA A 291 -6.82 -0.32 -14.25
C ALA A 291 -6.84 -1.08 -15.60
N PRO A 292 -6.02 -0.74 -16.60
CA PRO A 292 -5.89 -1.58 -17.79
C PRO A 292 -5.09 -2.85 -17.48
N ASP A 293 -5.39 -3.96 -18.18
CA ASP A 293 -4.65 -5.22 -18.03
C ASP A 293 -3.14 -5.08 -18.29
N ALA A 294 -2.76 -4.15 -19.18
CA ALA A 294 -1.38 -3.86 -19.58
C ALA A 294 -1.24 -2.38 -20.02
N GLY A 295 -0.01 -1.87 -20.00
CA GLY A 295 0.32 -0.54 -20.53
C GLY A 295 0.25 0.60 -19.52
N ALA A 296 -0.17 0.32 -18.28
CA ALA A 296 -0.09 1.27 -17.18
C ALA A 296 1.27 1.22 -16.47
N MET A 297 1.64 2.32 -15.82
CA MET A 297 2.63 2.33 -14.74
C MET A 297 1.91 2.40 -13.40
N VAL A 298 2.50 1.84 -12.35
CA VAL A 298 2.05 1.99 -10.98
C VAL A 298 3.05 2.83 -10.19
N ILE A 299 2.53 3.63 -9.27
CA ILE A 299 3.29 4.31 -8.21
C ILE A 299 2.86 3.69 -6.88
N VAL A 300 3.83 3.14 -6.17
CA VAL A 300 3.67 2.51 -4.86
C VAL A 300 4.17 3.49 -3.80
N GLY A 301 3.26 4.34 -3.29
CA GLY A 301 3.58 5.36 -2.30
C GLY A 301 3.54 4.80 -0.88
N VAL A 302 4.66 4.23 -0.41
CA VAL A 302 4.82 3.71 0.95
C VAL A 302 5.58 4.70 1.85
N ALA A 303 5.26 4.71 3.14
CA ALA A 303 5.99 5.49 4.13
C ALA A 303 7.46 5.03 4.24
N ASN A 304 8.39 5.99 4.24
CA ASN A 304 9.82 5.72 4.36
C ASN A 304 10.24 5.47 5.83
N ILE A 305 9.73 4.38 6.41
CA ILE A 305 9.91 4.03 7.82
C ILE A 305 11.25 3.32 8.02
N ARG A 306 12.08 3.85 8.93
CA ARG A 306 13.34 3.20 9.29
C ARG A 306 13.06 1.92 10.06
N GLY A 307 13.47 0.79 9.51
CA GLY A 307 13.23 -0.53 10.10
C GLY A 307 11.81 -1.06 9.92
N GLY A 308 10.98 -0.43 9.08
CA GLY A 308 9.59 -0.86 8.87
C GLY A 308 9.49 -2.20 8.14
N SER A 309 8.54 -3.05 8.56
CA SER A 309 8.15 -4.28 7.87
C SER A 309 7.09 -4.04 6.81
N GLY A 310 6.37 -2.92 6.90
CA GLY A 310 5.38 -2.52 5.92
C GLY A 310 4.92 -1.09 6.11
N GLY A 311 3.76 -0.77 5.54
CA GLY A 311 3.08 0.50 5.83
C GLY A 311 1.87 0.77 4.93
N PRO A 312 0.92 1.58 5.42
CA PRO A 312 -0.18 2.06 4.59
C PRO A 312 0.35 2.72 3.31
N THR A 313 -0.27 2.38 2.19
CA THR A 313 0.27 2.68 0.86
C THR A 313 -0.74 3.39 0.00
N ARG A 314 -0.31 4.46 -0.66
CA ARG A 314 -1.08 5.09 -1.75
C ARG A 314 -0.65 4.47 -3.07
N LEU A 315 -1.46 3.55 -3.58
CA LEU A 315 -1.25 2.85 -4.84
C LEU A 315 -1.97 3.59 -5.97
N LEU A 316 -1.23 4.06 -6.98
CA LEU A 316 -1.79 4.82 -8.11
C LEU A 316 -1.40 4.18 -9.44
N ALA A 317 -2.35 3.96 -10.34
CA ALA A 317 -2.08 3.54 -11.71
C ALA A 317 -2.19 4.71 -12.69
N LEU A 318 -1.23 4.82 -13.60
CA LEU A 318 -1.16 5.84 -14.65
C LEU A 318 -1.24 5.15 -16.02
N SER A 319 -2.26 5.49 -16.82
CA SER A 319 -2.53 4.90 -18.14
C SER A 319 -2.86 5.94 -19.20
#